data_AF-A0A931ZG10-F1
#
_entry.id   AF-A0A931ZG10-F1
#
_cell.length_a   1.000
_cell.length_b   1.000
_cell.length_c   1.000
_cell.angle_alpha   90.00
_cell.angle_beta   90.00
_cell.angle_gamma   90.00
#
_symmetry.space_group_name_H-M   'P 1'
#
loop_
_entity.id
_entity.type
_entity.pdbx_description
1 polymer ?
#
loop_
_entity_poly.entity_id
_entity_poly.type
_entity_poly.pdbx_seq_one_letter_code
_entity_poly.pdbx_strand_id
1 'polypeptide(L)'
;MPLSNAEKAILVPLIFFDLFDRPLRPEIVYLLTYRTSLTRKRFDDVVEGLIERGLLMSRRGFLHLSDRPGLAENGILRERISRELYEDAVQLVKKFTTVPFIKMIAAINSLAFWNAHHNSDIDLLVVTEPGKIAVARDHINLLLTFWRRRNTRPPKRRKVAVDVMVDTLQLDAMDWRQKPQDIYFEFWFARLAPLIDRDSTYARLMNKNMWIRGVFPQFKPRDDFLIQSSEARDRQPSVWERWYQTSLGQRLGALMAYKQRYRLKNYQARIGKQGLVVVKPHLLRFHVPDRRAEYQEQFERRWKTVEELAL
;
A
#
# COMPACT_ATOMS: atom_id res chain seq x y z
N MET A 1 -35.20 -3.88 7.18
CA MET A 1 -34.80 -5.32 7.35
C MET A 1 -33.30 -5.38 7.65
N PRO A 2 -32.80 -6.32 8.48
CA PRO A 2 -31.36 -6.41 8.75
C PRO A 2 -30.57 -6.73 7.48
N LEU A 3 -29.41 -6.10 7.31
CA LEU A 3 -28.53 -6.33 6.16
C LEU A 3 -28.05 -7.80 6.13
N SER A 4 -28.23 -8.44 4.98
CA SER A 4 -27.73 -9.79 4.69
C SER A 4 -26.20 -9.82 4.60
N ASN A 5 -25.59 -11.00 4.76
CA ASN A 5 -24.13 -11.14 4.62
C ASN A 5 -23.60 -10.69 3.25
N ALA A 6 -24.39 -10.89 2.18
CA ALA A 6 -24.02 -10.45 0.85
C ALA A 6 -24.01 -8.91 0.72
N GLU A 7 -24.99 -8.23 1.30
CA GLU A 7 -25.02 -6.76 1.34
C GLU A 7 -23.87 -6.21 2.17
N LYS A 8 -23.61 -6.81 3.36
CA LYS A 8 -22.47 -6.43 4.20
C LYS A 8 -21.14 -6.56 3.45
N ALA A 9 -20.98 -7.64 2.68
CA ALA A 9 -19.76 -7.86 1.89
C ALA A 9 -19.48 -6.76 0.87
N ILE A 10 -20.52 -6.12 0.32
CA ILE A 10 -20.43 -5.02 -0.65
C ILE A 10 -20.30 -3.67 0.07
N LEU A 11 -21.02 -3.47 1.17
CA LEU A 11 -21.03 -2.21 1.90
C LEU A 11 -19.71 -1.95 2.65
N VAL A 12 -19.07 -2.96 3.23
CA VAL A 12 -17.81 -2.80 3.98
C VAL A 12 -16.71 -2.11 3.15
N PRO A 13 -16.35 -2.56 1.93
CA PRO A 13 -15.35 -1.85 1.12
C PRO A 13 -15.80 -0.43 0.75
N LEU A 14 -17.08 -0.22 0.42
CA LEU A 14 -17.57 1.12 0.09
C LEU A 14 -17.48 2.08 1.28
N ILE A 15 -17.84 1.63 2.47
CA ILE A 15 -17.75 2.40 3.73
C ILE A 15 -16.28 2.69 4.08
N PHE A 16 -15.38 1.71 3.93
CA PHE A 16 -13.96 1.94 4.21
C PHE A 16 -13.36 3.01 3.28
N PHE A 17 -13.66 2.96 1.99
CA PHE A 17 -13.14 3.94 1.02
C PHE A 17 -13.87 5.29 1.09
N ASP A 18 -15.10 5.33 1.60
CA ASP A 18 -15.84 6.56 1.91
C ASP A 18 -15.09 7.43 2.95
N LEU A 19 -14.36 6.82 3.88
CA LEU A 19 -13.50 7.53 4.85
C LEU A 19 -12.41 8.39 4.19
N PHE A 20 -12.07 8.08 2.94
CA PHE A 20 -11.05 8.77 2.17
C PHE A 20 -11.62 9.54 0.98
N ASP A 21 -12.94 9.76 0.95
CA ASP A 21 -13.66 10.36 -0.18
C ASP A 21 -13.41 9.65 -1.52
N ARG A 22 -13.23 8.32 -1.49
CA ARG A 22 -12.93 7.52 -2.67
C ARG A 22 -14.14 6.68 -3.06
N PRO A 23 -14.83 6.97 -4.17
CA PRO A 23 -15.82 6.04 -4.71
C PRO A 23 -15.09 4.87 -5.38
N LEU A 24 -15.71 3.71 -5.54
CA LEU A 24 -15.05 2.52 -6.09
C LEU A 24 -15.70 2.05 -7.39
N ARG A 25 -14.91 1.50 -8.31
CA ARG A 25 -15.47 0.83 -9.49
C ARG A 25 -16.06 -0.53 -9.07
N PRO A 26 -17.16 -1.00 -9.67
CA PRO A 26 -17.78 -2.28 -9.34
C PRO A 26 -16.79 -3.46 -9.29
N GLU A 27 -15.81 -3.48 -10.19
CA GLU A 27 -14.79 -4.53 -10.27
C GLU A 27 -13.89 -4.53 -9.04
N ILE A 28 -13.56 -3.35 -8.51
CA ILE A 28 -12.75 -3.22 -7.29
C ILE A 28 -13.58 -3.62 -6.06
N VAL A 29 -14.86 -3.23 -6.01
CA VAL A 29 -15.76 -3.66 -4.94
C VAL A 29 -15.89 -5.19 -4.94
N TYR A 30 -16.06 -5.80 -6.13
CA TYR A 30 -16.14 -7.24 -6.28
C TYR A 30 -14.86 -7.95 -5.81
N LEU A 31 -13.67 -7.44 -6.13
CA LEU A 31 -12.40 -8.00 -5.64
C LEU A 31 -12.20 -7.86 -4.12
N LEU A 32 -12.91 -6.91 -3.50
CA LEU A 32 -12.80 -6.56 -2.08
C LEU A 32 -14.06 -6.90 -1.28
N THR A 33 -14.90 -7.81 -1.78
CA THR A 33 -16.06 -8.32 -1.05
C THR A 33 -15.62 -8.90 0.29
N TYR A 34 -16.19 -8.36 1.37
CA TYR A 34 -15.68 -8.63 2.71
C TYR A 34 -16.25 -9.94 3.28
N ARG A 35 -15.37 -10.91 3.53
CA ARG A 35 -15.58 -12.20 4.21
C ARG A 35 -16.64 -13.15 3.61
N THR A 36 -17.40 -12.70 2.62
CA THR A 36 -18.45 -13.48 1.96
C THR A 36 -18.10 -13.64 0.50
N SER A 37 -18.07 -14.90 0.05
CA SER A 37 -17.84 -15.20 -1.35
C SER A 37 -19.11 -14.99 -2.17
N LEU A 38 -19.01 -14.25 -3.28
CA LEU A 38 -20.12 -13.98 -4.19
C LEU A 38 -19.74 -14.42 -5.61
N THR A 39 -20.71 -14.97 -6.34
CA THR A 39 -20.62 -15.10 -7.80
C THR A 39 -20.83 -13.73 -8.44
N ARG A 40 -20.39 -13.54 -9.69
CA ARG A 40 -20.59 -12.26 -10.38
C ARG A 40 -22.06 -11.88 -10.49
N LYS A 41 -22.92 -12.82 -10.89
CA LYS A 41 -24.37 -12.62 -10.94
C LYS A 41 -24.95 -12.20 -9.58
N ARG A 42 -24.61 -12.92 -8.51
CA ARG A 42 -25.10 -12.59 -7.16
C ARG A 42 -24.61 -11.23 -6.68
N PHE A 43 -23.38 -10.85 -7.02
CA PHE A 43 -22.87 -9.52 -6.74
C PHE A 43 -23.70 -8.45 -7.45
N ASP A 44 -23.93 -8.60 -8.75
CA ASP A 44 -24.71 -7.65 -9.55
C ASP A 44 -26.15 -7.51 -9.00
N ASP A 45 -26.82 -8.64 -8.70
CA ASP A 45 -28.18 -8.66 -8.10
C ASP A 45 -28.25 -7.89 -6.77
N VAL A 46 -27.22 -8.04 -5.92
CA VAL A 46 -27.19 -7.37 -4.59
C VAL A 46 -26.88 -5.89 -4.74
N VAL A 47 -26.00 -5.50 -5.68
CA VAL A 47 -25.76 -4.08 -5.98
C VAL A 47 -27.04 -3.41 -6.46
N GLU A 48 -27.77 -4.03 -7.38
CA GLU A 48 -29.03 -3.50 -7.90
C GLU A 48 -30.05 -3.30 -6.79
N GLY A 49 -30.28 -4.32 -5.95
CA GLY A 49 -31.20 -4.19 -4.80
C GLY A 49 -30.78 -3.12 -3.78
N LEU A 50 -29.47 -2.91 -3.56
CA LEU A 50 -28.98 -1.82 -2.71
C LEU A 50 -29.17 -0.43 -3.33
N ILE A 51 -29.15 -0.32 -4.66
CA ILE A 51 -29.44 0.93 -5.39
C ILE A 51 -30.94 1.23 -5.34
N GLU A 52 -31.79 0.23 -5.59
CA GLU A 52 -33.26 0.37 -5.51
C GLU A 52 -33.73 0.81 -4.12
N ARG A 53 -33.08 0.29 -3.07
CA ARG A 53 -33.30 0.71 -1.68
C ARG A 53 -32.73 2.09 -1.34
N GLY A 54 -32.03 2.73 -2.28
CA GLY A 54 -31.43 4.04 -2.06
C GLY A 54 -30.26 4.04 -1.09
N LEU A 55 -29.59 2.90 -0.84
CA LEU A 55 -28.38 2.83 -0.01
C LEU A 55 -27.11 3.09 -0.82
N LEU A 56 -27.11 2.65 -2.08
CA LEU A 56 -26.03 2.87 -3.02
C LEU A 56 -26.46 3.76 -4.18
N MET A 57 -25.47 4.40 -4.79
CA MET A 57 -25.61 5.13 -6.03
C MET A 57 -24.53 4.66 -7.00
N SER A 58 -24.94 4.42 -8.26
CA SER A 58 -24.04 4.20 -9.37
C SER A 58 -23.98 5.46 -10.23
N ARG A 59 -22.79 6.07 -10.32
CA ARG A 59 -22.60 7.30 -11.09
C ARG A 59 -21.22 7.34 -11.74
N ARG A 60 -21.18 7.64 -13.04
CA ARG A 60 -19.95 7.74 -13.85
C ARG A 60 -19.04 6.50 -13.73
N GLY A 61 -19.63 5.30 -13.63
CA GLY A 61 -18.89 4.04 -13.50
C GLY A 61 -18.33 3.75 -12.10
N PHE A 62 -18.76 4.50 -11.08
CA PHE A 62 -18.44 4.24 -9.69
C PHE A 62 -19.67 3.88 -8.88
N LEU A 63 -19.49 3.03 -7.89
CA LEU A 63 -20.38 2.78 -6.77
C LEU A 63 -19.92 3.57 -5.55
N HIS A 64 -20.88 4.16 -4.84
CA HIS A 64 -20.69 4.82 -3.55
C HIS A 64 -21.99 4.85 -2.75
N LEU A 65 -21.90 5.24 -1.47
CA LEU A 65 -23.08 5.47 -0.63
C LEU A 65 -23.93 6.63 -1.19
N SER A 66 -25.25 6.49 -1.15
CA SER A 66 -26.21 7.40 -1.77
C SER A 66 -26.19 8.82 -1.18
N ASP A 67 -25.82 8.94 0.09
CA ASP A 67 -25.69 10.21 0.83
C ASP A 67 -24.45 11.04 0.45
N ARG A 68 -23.70 10.61 -0.59
CA ARG A 68 -22.52 11.29 -1.13
C ARG A 68 -22.64 11.61 -2.63
N PRO A 69 -23.62 12.42 -3.06
CA PRO A 69 -23.97 12.57 -4.49
C PRO A 69 -22.85 13.15 -5.39
N GLY A 70 -21.82 13.82 -4.83
CA GLY A 70 -20.68 14.37 -5.56
C GLY A 70 -19.40 13.52 -5.53
N LEU A 71 -19.46 12.31 -4.98
CA LEU A 71 -18.26 11.50 -4.75
C LEU A 71 -17.66 10.97 -6.06
N ALA A 72 -18.51 10.64 -7.04
CA ALA A 72 -18.09 10.15 -8.35
C ALA A 72 -17.18 11.15 -9.10
N GLU A 73 -17.48 12.44 -9.06
CA GLU A 73 -16.67 13.50 -9.65
C GLU A 73 -15.27 13.58 -9.01
N ASN A 74 -15.20 13.43 -7.68
CA ASN A 74 -13.94 13.33 -6.96
C ASN A 74 -13.14 12.11 -7.46
N GLY A 75 -13.79 10.95 -7.59
CA GLY A 75 -13.16 9.73 -8.12
C GLY A 75 -12.45 9.92 -9.47
N ILE A 76 -13.06 10.61 -10.42
CA ILE A 76 -12.45 10.91 -11.73
C ILE A 76 -11.19 11.76 -11.58
N LEU A 77 -11.26 12.82 -10.76
CA LEU A 77 -10.12 13.69 -10.50
C LEU A 77 -8.97 12.91 -9.85
N ARG A 78 -9.28 12.07 -8.85
CA ARG A 78 -8.32 11.25 -8.12
C ARG A 78 -7.64 10.22 -9.01
N GLU A 79 -8.38 9.58 -9.90
CA GLU A 79 -7.81 8.61 -10.84
C GLU A 79 -6.85 9.27 -11.82
N ARG A 80 -7.18 10.45 -12.34
CA ARG A 80 -6.28 11.22 -13.20
C ARG A 80 -4.98 11.58 -12.48
N ILE A 81 -5.08 12.15 -11.28
CA ILE A 81 -3.91 12.52 -10.47
C ILE A 81 -3.06 11.30 -10.12
N SER A 82 -3.72 10.20 -9.73
CA SER A 82 -3.03 8.94 -9.39
C SER A 82 -2.31 8.35 -10.59
N ARG A 83 -2.89 8.44 -11.79
CA ARG A 83 -2.25 7.99 -13.04
C ARG A 83 -0.95 8.74 -13.30
N GLU A 84 -0.99 10.08 -13.26
CA GLU A 84 0.21 10.91 -13.40
C GLU A 84 1.27 10.56 -12.34
N LEU A 85 0.84 10.31 -11.10
CA LEU A 85 1.76 9.97 -10.02
C LEU A 85 2.34 8.55 -10.15
N TYR A 86 1.59 7.59 -10.71
CA TYR A 86 2.09 6.26 -11.05
C TYR A 86 3.14 6.33 -12.16
N GLU A 87 2.93 7.14 -13.20
CA GLU A 87 3.91 7.33 -14.27
C GLU A 87 5.23 7.89 -13.73
N ASP A 88 5.14 8.90 -12.87
CA ASP A 88 6.29 9.45 -12.14
C ASP A 88 6.97 8.39 -11.25
N ALA A 89 6.18 7.59 -10.52
CA ALA A 89 6.68 6.53 -9.65
C ALA A 89 7.43 5.46 -10.45
N VAL A 90 6.86 4.98 -11.56
CA VAL A 90 7.48 4.00 -12.46
C VAL A 90 8.82 4.50 -12.98
N GLN A 91 8.88 5.75 -13.47
CA GLN A 91 10.13 6.34 -13.96
C GLN A 91 11.20 6.45 -12.87
N LEU A 92 10.79 6.76 -11.64
CA LEU A 92 11.71 6.88 -10.53
C LEU A 92 12.23 5.52 -10.05
N VAL A 93 11.35 4.55 -9.83
CA VAL A 93 11.74 3.24 -9.29
C VAL A 93 12.62 2.47 -10.27
N LYS A 94 12.51 2.70 -11.58
CA LYS A 94 13.48 2.19 -12.57
C LYS A 94 14.91 2.51 -12.18
N LYS A 95 15.18 3.67 -11.58
CA LYS A 95 16.53 4.06 -11.16
C LYS A 95 16.95 3.34 -9.87
N PHE A 96 16.01 2.92 -9.03
CA PHE A 96 16.27 2.09 -7.86
C PHE A 96 16.68 0.66 -8.24
N THR A 97 16.48 0.24 -9.49
CA THR A 97 17.01 -1.04 -9.98
C THR A 97 18.55 -1.13 -9.91
N THR A 98 19.25 0.00 -9.80
CA THR A 98 20.71 0.05 -9.58
C THR A 98 21.11 -0.42 -8.18
N VAL A 99 20.17 -0.43 -7.23
CA VAL A 99 20.38 -0.96 -5.89
C VAL A 99 20.27 -2.49 -5.96
N PRO A 100 21.38 -3.24 -5.76
CA PRO A 100 21.40 -4.67 -6.03
C PRO A 100 20.48 -5.46 -5.08
N PHE A 101 20.36 -5.00 -3.84
CA PHE A 101 19.66 -5.72 -2.78
C PHE A 101 18.13 -5.63 -2.83
N ILE A 102 17.57 -4.81 -3.72
CA ILE A 102 16.11 -4.67 -3.83
C ILE A 102 15.55 -5.88 -4.56
N LYS A 103 14.55 -6.53 -3.96
CA LYS A 103 13.83 -7.68 -4.52
C LYS A 103 12.42 -7.31 -4.97
N MET A 104 11.78 -6.35 -4.31
CA MET A 104 10.46 -5.85 -4.71
C MET A 104 10.32 -4.38 -4.34
N ILE A 105 9.59 -3.61 -5.14
CA ILE A 105 9.07 -2.30 -4.76
C ILE A 105 7.58 -2.27 -5.10
N ALA A 106 6.75 -1.81 -4.16
CA ALA A 106 5.34 -1.58 -4.38
C ALA A 106 4.94 -0.17 -3.94
N ALA A 107 4.04 0.48 -4.68
CA ALA A 107 3.34 1.65 -4.20
C ALA A 107 2.29 1.27 -3.15
N ILE A 108 2.13 2.12 -2.14
CA ILE A 108 1.21 1.91 -1.02
C ILE A 108 0.34 3.15 -0.74
N ASN A 109 -0.53 3.07 0.26
CA ASN A 109 -1.40 4.17 0.72
C ASN A 109 -2.24 4.80 -0.41
N SER A 110 -2.27 6.14 -0.47
CA SER A 110 -3.14 6.91 -1.39
C SER A 110 -2.93 6.53 -2.86
N LEU A 111 -1.70 6.26 -3.28
CA LEU A 111 -1.41 5.86 -4.66
C LEU A 111 -1.94 4.45 -4.95
N ALA A 112 -1.74 3.48 -4.04
CA ALA A 112 -2.28 2.12 -4.16
C ALA A 112 -3.82 2.09 -4.21
N PHE A 113 -4.47 3.01 -3.51
CA PHE A 113 -5.92 3.18 -3.46
C PHE A 113 -6.50 3.96 -4.64
N TRP A 114 -5.67 4.43 -5.59
CA TRP A 114 -6.10 5.34 -6.66
C TRP A 114 -6.77 6.60 -6.12
N ASN A 115 -6.25 7.12 -5.00
CA ASN A 115 -6.80 8.25 -4.27
C ASN A 115 -5.75 9.34 -3.98
N ALA A 116 -4.82 9.55 -4.91
CA ALA A 116 -3.78 10.56 -4.75
C ALA A 116 -4.34 12.00 -4.85
N HIS A 117 -3.68 12.93 -4.16
CA HIS A 117 -3.88 14.38 -4.24
C HIS A 117 -2.73 15.00 -5.06
N HIS A 118 -2.91 16.23 -5.57
CA HIS A 118 -1.87 16.93 -6.34
C HIS A 118 -0.53 17.06 -5.59
N ASN A 119 -0.58 17.07 -4.26
CA ASN A 119 0.58 17.17 -3.38
C ASN A 119 0.91 15.84 -2.68
N SER A 120 0.30 14.72 -3.08
CA SER A 120 0.61 13.41 -2.51
C SER A 120 2.07 13.04 -2.78
N ASP A 121 2.68 12.44 -1.76
CA ASP A 121 3.97 11.77 -1.90
C ASP A 121 3.78 10.38 -2.53
N ILE A 122 4.86 9.84 -3.07
CA ILE A 122 4.95 8.46 -3.55
C ILE A 122 5.46 7.62 -2.38
N ASP A 123 4.53 6.96 -1.70
CA ASP A 123 4.83 6.06 -0.59
C ASP A 123 5.19 4.67 -1.13
N LEU A 124 6.32 4.14 -0.70
CA LEU A 124 6.86 2.87 -1.17
C LEU A 124 7.01 1.84 -0.05
N LEU A 125 6.60 0.61 -0.34
CA LEU A 125 7.04 -0.62 0.30
C LEU A 125 8.24 -1.17 -0.47
N VAL A 126 9.37 -1.39 0.20
CA VAL A 126 10.58 -1.97 -0.41
C VAL A 126 10.91 -3.29 0.28
N VAL A 127 11.02 -4.37 -0.50
CA VAL A 127 11.52 -5.67 -0.04
C VAL A 127 12.97 -5.83 -0.45
N THR A 128 13.83 -6.17 0.49
CA THR A 128 15.26 -6.40 0.24
C THR A 128 15.70 -7.83 0.47
N GLU A 129 16.93 -8.14 0.07
CA GLU A 129 17.67 -9.28 0.58
C GLU A 129 17.82 -9.23 2.11
N PRO A 130 18.00 -10.40 2.77
CA PRO A 130 18.16 -10.49 4.21
C PRO A 130 19.28 -9.58 4.74
N GLY A 131 18.96 -8.76 5.75
CA GLY A 131 19.95 -7.89 6.40
C GLY A 131 20.43 -6.70 5.56
N LYS A 132 19.86 -6.46 4.37
CA LYS A 132 20.26 -5.35 3.48
C LYS A 132 19.39 -4.10 3.58
N ILE A 133 18.36 -4.11 4.43
CA ILE A 133 17.42 -3.00 4.60
C ILE A 133 18.15 -1.66 4.77
N ALA A 134 19.14 -1.60 5.67
CA ALA A 134 19.80 -0.34 5.98
C ALA A 134 20.61 0.24 4.82
N VAL A 135 21.39 -0.61 4.15
CA VAL A 135 22.20 -0.23 2.98
C VAL A 135 21.31 0.14 1.80
N ALA A 136 20.24 -0.61 1.55
CA ALA A 136 19.27 -0.27 0.51
C ALA A 136 18.60 1.08 0.79
N ARG A 137 18.20 1.33 2.04
CA ARG A 137 17.58 2.60 2.45
C ARG A 137 18.51 3.79 2.24
N ASP A 138 19.76 3.69 2.69
CA ASP A 138 20.72 4.79 2.58
C ASP A 138 21.06 5.09 1.12
N HIS A 139 21.15 4.06 0.26
CA HIS A 139 21.28 4.27 -1.18
C HIS A 139 20.07 4.91 -1.83
N ILE A 140 18.87 4.40 -1.56
CA ILE A 140 17.65 5.00 -2.11
C ILE A 140 17.59 6.48 -1.70
N ASN A 141 17.90 6.77 -0.43
CA ASN A 141 17.98 8.14 0.05
C ASN A 141 19.07 8.97 -0.63
N LEU A 142 20.23 8.40 -0.95
CA LEU A 142 21.29 9.06 -1.70
C LEU A 142 20.81 9.42 -3.12
N LEU A 143 20.24 8.45 -3.82
CA LEU A 143 19.66 8.63 -5.16
C LEU A 143 18.56 9.71 -5.15
N LEU A 144 17.65 9.65 -4.17
CA LEU A 144 16.60 10.65 -3.97
C LEU A 144 17.15 12.04 -3.65
N THR A 145 18.25 12.12 -2.90
CA THR A 145 18.91 13.40 -2.58
C THR A 145 19.53 13.99 -3.83
N PHE A 146 20.26 13.17 -4.61
CA PHE A 146 20.89 13.57 -5.86
C PHE A 146 19.86 14.11 -6.87
N TRP A 147 18.68 13.47 -6.99
CA TRP A 147 17.60 13.95 -7.86
C TRP A 147 16.68 14.99 -7.22
N ARG A 148 16.98 15.48 -6.01
CA ARG A 148 16.15 16.45 -5.26
C ARG A 148 14.70 16.00 -5.08
N ARG A 149 14.45 14.69 -5.04
CA ARG A 149 13.13 14.05 -4.84
C ARG A 149 12.91 13.53 -3.43
N ARG A 150 13.91 13.67 -2.55
CA ARG A 150 13.82 13.26 -1.15
C ARG A 150 12.86 14.14 -0.36
N ASN A 151 12.07 13.51 0.53
CA ASN A 151 11.23 14.23 1.48
C ASN A 151 12.05 15.00 2.54
N THR A 152 12.46 16.23 2.19
CA THR A 152 13.06 17.22 3.10
C THR A 152 12.10 18.39 3.31
N ARG A 153 12.15 19.10 4.45
CA ARG A 153 11.38 20.35 4.60
C ARG A 153 12.11 21.50 3.88
N PRO A 154 11.41 22.45 3.20
CA PRO A 154 9.96 22.54 3.00
C PRO A 154 9.44 21.63 1.85
N PRO A 155 8.14 21.29 1.85
CA PRO A 155 7.57 20.39 0.85
C PRO A 155 7.50 21.06 -0.53
N LYS A 156 8.31 20.56 -1.46
CA LYS A 156 8.07 20.65 -2.92
C LYS A 156 7.23 19.45 -3.35
N ARG A 157 6.42 19.60 -4.41
CA ARG A 157 5.47 18.58 -4.90
C ARG A 157 6.15 17.24 -5.25
N ARG A 158 5.40 16.13 -5.10
CA ARG A 158 5.75 14.77 -5.58
C ARG A 158 7.09 14.24 -5.04
N LYS A 159 7.22 14.12 -3.72
CA LYS A 159 8.40 13.51 -3.09
C LYS A 159 8.19 12.03 -2.89
N VAL A 160 9.27 11.32 -2.59
CA VAL A 160 9.23 9.87 -2.39
C VAL A 160 9.59 9.54 -0.96
N ALA A 161 8.72 8.74 -0.35
CA ALA A 161 8.85 8.27 1.01
C ALA A 161 9.01 6.74 0.99
N VAL A 162 10.12 6.26 1.55
CA VAL A 162 10.30 4.82 1.80
C VAL A 162 9.70 4.53 3.17
N ASP A 163 8.41 4.23 3.15
CA ASP A 163 7.52 4.15 4.30
C ASP A 163 7.63 2.82 5.02
N VAL A 164 7.72 1.72 4.26
CA VAL A 164 7.85 0.37 4.79
C VAL A 164 9.02 -0.31 4.09
N MET A 165 9.91 -0.91 4.87
CA MET A 165 10.96 -1.77 4.36
C MET A 165 10.97 -3.08 5.10
N VAL A 166 11.00 -4.19 4.36
CA VAL A 166 11.14 -5.53 4.91
C VAL A 166 12.22 -6.26 4.14
N ASP A 167 12.76 -7.34 4.70
CA ASP A 167 13.54 -8.27 3.91
C ASP A 167 12.78 -9.59 3.68
N THR A 168 13.32 -10.40 2.77
CA THR A 168 12.69 -11.66 2.37
C THR A 168 12.53 -12.70 3.49
N LEU A 169 13.12 -12.51 4.68
CA LEU A 169 12.84 -13.35 5.85
C LEU A 169 11.51 -12.99 6.51
N GLN A 170 11.08 -11.73 6.43
CA GLN A 170 9.85 -11.21 7.04
C GLN A 170 8.75 -10.90 6.00
N LEU A 171 8.50 -11.85 5.09
CA LEU A 171 7.38 -11.75 4.13
C LEU A 171 6.02 -12.12 4.74
N ASP A 172 5.98 -12.70 5.94
CA ASP A 172 4.71 -12.84 6.65
C ASP A 172 4.28 -11.46 7.17
N ALA A 173 3.20 -10.94 6.60
CA ALA A 173 2.70 -9.61 6.88
C ALA A 173 1.79 -9.58 8.11
N MET A 174 1.45 -10.74 8.68
CA MET A 174 0.65 -10.81 9.90
C MET A 174 1.33 -10.09 11.06
N ASP A 175 2.66 -10.20 11.13
CA ASP A 175 3.53 -9.52 12.10
C ASP A 175 3.67 -8.01 11.87
N TRP A 176 3.13 -7.49 10.76
CA TRP A 176 3.12 -6.06 10.44
C TRP A 176 1.86 -5.38 10.99
N ARG A 177 0.86 -6.16 11.44
CA ARG A 177 -0.35 -5.66 12.11
C ARG A 177 -0.02 -5.18 13.51
N GLN A 178 -0.79 -4.20 13.96
CA GLN A 178 -0.72 -3.73 15.34
C GLN A 178 -1.75 -4.40 16.24
N LYS A 179 -2.90 -4.77 15.67
CA LYS A 179 -4.02 -5.36 16.39
C LYS A 179 -4.57 -6.55 15.61
N PRO A 180 -5.23 -7.51 16.26
CA PRO A 180 -5.86 -8.65 15.60
C PRO A 180 -6.91 -8.22 14.56
N GLN A 181 -7.65 -7.15 14.85
CA GLN A 181 -8.56 -6.47 13.93
C GLN A 181 -7.92 -5.14 13.50
N ASP A 182 -7.61 -5.02 12.22
CA ASP A 182 -6.98 -3.84 11.63
C ASP A 182 -7.52 -3.70 10.20
N ILE A 183 -8.72 -3.12 10.09
CA ILE A 183 -9.42 -3.00 8.80
C ILE A 183 -8.59 -2.22 7.79
N TYR A 184 -7.89 -1.17 8.27
CA TYR A 184 -6.98 -0.40 7.43
C TYR A 184 -5.87 -1.28 6.86
N PHE A 185 -5.24 -2.11 7.68
CA PHE A 185 -4.21 -3.03 7.22
C PHE A 185 -4.72 -4.06 6.23
N GLU A 186 -5.92 -4.60 6.45
CA GLU A 186 -6.57 -5.55 5.52
C GLU A 186 -6.68 -4.95 4.12
N PHE A 187 -7.29 -3.76 4.00
CA PHE A 187 -7.39 -3.05 2.71
C PHE A 187 -6.05 -2.58 2.17
N TRP A 188 -5.16 -2.07 3.03
CA TRP A 188 -3.81 -1.65 2.65
C TRP A 188 -3.02 -2.80 2.01
N PHE A 189 -3.08 -4.00 2.61
CA PHE A 189 -2.38 -5.18 2.10
C PHE A 189 -3.02 -5.68 0.79
N ALA A 190 -4.35 -5.76 0.72
CA ALA A 190 -5.07 -6.17 -0.49
C ALA A 190 -4.81 -5.25 -1.69
N ARG A 191 -4.38 -4.01 -1.46
CA ARG A 191 -4.20 -3.00 -2.51
C ARG A 191 -2.76 -2.73 -2.91
N LEU A 192 -1.78 -3.40 -2.29
CA LEU A 192 -0.37 -3.27 -2.66
C LEU A 192 -0.20 -3.32 -4.19
N ALA A 193 0.47 -2.31 -4.74
CA ALA A 193 0.65 -2.15 -6.18
C ALA A 193 2.12 -2.42 -6.53
N PRO A 194 2.51 -3.63 -6.96
CA PRO A 194 3.89 -3.90 -7.30
C PRO A 194 4.33 -3.05 -8.50
N LEU A 195 5.50 -2.42 -8.38
CA LEU A 195 6.16 -1.65 -9.43
C LEU A 195 7.42 -2.35 -9.95
N ILE A 196 8.15 -3.01 -9.04
CA ILE A 196 9.32 -3.85 -9.35
C ILE A 196 9.13 -5.17 -8.64
N ASP A 197 9.35 -6.26 -9.36
CA ASP A 197 9.40 -7.60 -8.81
C ASP A 197 10.60 -8.36 -9.39
N ARG A 198 11.43 -8.91 -8.50
CA ARG A 198 12.57 -9.78 -8.83
C ARG A 198 12.40 -11.08 -8.06
N ASP A 199 12.85 -12.18 -8.65
CA ASP A 199 12.81 -13.52 -8.05
C ASP A 199 11.39 -13.93 -7.60
N SER A 200 10.37 -13.44 -8.33
CA SER A 200 8.95 -13.63 -8.00
C SER A 200 8.62 -13.30 -6.54
N THR A 201 9.24 -12.24 -6.00
CA THR A 201 9.11 -11.84 -4.60
C THR A 201 7.69 -11.40 -4.27
N TYR A 202 6.97 -10.75 -5.19
CA TYR A 202 5.57 -10.40 -4.99
C TYR A 202 4.70 -11.66 -4.88
N ALA A 203 4.90 -12.65 -5.76
CA ALA A 203 4.20 -13.94 -5.67
C ALA A 203 4.50 -14.66 -4.34
N ARG A 204 5.76 -14.66 -3.90
CA ARG A 204 6.15 -15.20 -2.58
C ARG A 204 5.49 -14.46 -1.42
N LEU A 205 5.41 -13.13 -1.50
CA LEU A 205 4.70 -12.30 -0.51
C LEU A 205 3.22 -12.67 -0.47
N MET A 206 2.55 -12.78 -1.62
CA MET A 206 1.14 -13.17 -1.68
C MET A 206 0.90 -14.59 -1.15
N ASN A 207 1.78 -15.54 -1.49
CA ASN A 207 1.67 -16.94 -1.01
C ASN A 207 1.87 -17.07 0.50
N LYS A 208 2.76 -16.27 1.11
CA LYS A 208 2.88 -16.24 2.59
C LYS A 208 1.65 -15.62 3.27
N ASN A 209 0.85 -14.84 2.54
CA ASN A 209 -0.27 -14.08 3.09
C ASN A 209 -1.62 -14.52 2.51
N MET A 210 -1.80 -15.82 2.29
CA MET A 210 -3.08 -16.38 1.80
C MET A 210 -4.27 -16.08 2.72
N TRP A 211 -4.03 -15.73 3.98
CA TRP A 211 -5.06 -15.26 4.92
C TRP A 211 -5.92 -14.12 4.33
N ILE A 212 -5.36 -13.32 3.42
CA ILE A 212 -6.09 -12.23 2.77
C ILE A 212 -7.32 -12.73 2.00
N ARG A 213 -7.31 -13.98 1.50
CA ARG A 213 -8.48 -14.60 0.85
C ARG A 213 -9.59 -14.98 1.82
N GLY A 214 -9.27 -15.15 3.11
CA GLY A 214 -10.30 -15.27 4.15
C GLY A 214 -11.00 -13.94 4.43
N VAL A 215 -10.30 -12.81 4.22
CA VAL A 215 -10.84 -11.46 4.37
C VAL A 215 -11.57 -11.01 3.10
N PHE A 216 -11.00 -11.27 1.93
CA PHE A 216 -11.53 -10.91 0.62
C PHE A 216 -11.53 -12.15 -0.29
N PRO A 217 -12.60 -12.96 -0.31
CA PRO A 217 -12.60 -14.24 -1.03
C PRO A 217 -12.40 -14.13 -2.54
N GLN A 218 -12.74 -12.98 -3.11
CA GLN A 218 -12.60 -12.64 -4.52
C GLN A 218 -11.23 -12.02 -4.86
N PHE A 219 -10.35 -11.86 -3.86
CA PHE A 219 -9.06 -11.17 -4.01
C PHE A 219 -8.19 -11.78 -5.11
N LYS A 220 -7.57 -10.88 -5.89
CA LYS A 220 -6.53 -11.20 -6.86
C LYS A 220 -5.33 -10.28 -6.67
N PRO A 221 -4.10 -10.80 -6.65
CA PRO A 221 -2.89 -9.98 -6.70
C PRO A 221 -2.89 -9.05 -7.91
N ARG A 222 -2.30 -7.86 -7.75
CA ARG A 222 -2.26 -6.85 -8.81
C ARG A 222 -1.03 -7.02 -9.69
N ASP A 223 -1.17 -6.69 -10.97
CA ASP A 223 -0.08 -6.65 -11.96
C ASP A 223 -0.08 -5.37 -12.82
N ASP A 224 -1.06 -4.48 -12.64
CA ASP A 224 -1.32 -3.27 -13.46
C ASP A 224 -0.10 -2.37 -13.78
N PHE A 225 0.91 -2.35 -12.90
CA PHE A 225 2.08 -1.45 -12.98
C PHE A 225 3.41 -2.18 -12.84
N LEU A 226 3.39 -3.50 -12.89
CA LEU A 226 4.60 -4.28 -12.73
C LEU A 226 5.50 -4.01 -13.94
N ILE A 227 6.63 -3.37 -13.69
CA ILE A 227 7.68 -3.24 -14.70
C ILE A 227 8.19 -4.67 -14.92
N GLN A 228 7.74 -5.29 -16.01
CA GLN A 228 8.19 -6.62 -16.40
C GLN A 228 9.70 -6.52 -16.64
N SER A 229 10.46 -7.04 -15.68
CA SER A 229 11.88 -7.26 -15.89
C SER A 229 12.03 -8.52 -16.73
N SER A 230 11.77 -8.40 -18.03
CA SER A 230 12.17 -9.40 -19.02
C SER A 230 13.69 -9.70 -18.96
N GLU A 231 14.45 -8.89 -18.22
CA GLU A 231 15.89 -8.98 -17.98
C GLU A 231 16.29 -9.82 -16.75
N ALA A 232 15.36 -10.44 -16.01
CA ALA A 232 15.68 -11.11 -14.73
C ALA A 232 16.42 -12.46 -14.85
N ARG A 233 16.60 -13.04 -16.04
CA ARG A 233 17.32 -14.32 -16.21
C ARG A 233 18.81 -14.19 -16.55
N ASP A 234 19.24 -13.08 -17.16
CA ASP A 234 20.64 -12.87 -17.62
C ASP A 234 21.18 -11.48 -17.26
N ARG A 235 20.91 -11.02 -16.03
CA ARG A 235 21.40 -9.71 -15.60
C ARG A 235 22.86 -9.82 -15.13
N GLN A 236 23.78 -9.23 -15.90
CA GLN A 236 25.14 -9.00 -15.39
C GLN A 236 25.09 -8.16 -14.11
N PRO A 237 25.89 -8.50 -13.07
CA PRO A 237 25.87 -7.79 -11.81
C PRO A 237 26.22 -6.32 -12.03
N SER A 238 25.44 -5.42 -11.43
CA SER A 238 25.66 -3.98 -11.61
C SER A 238 27.03 -3.55 -11.05
N VAL A 239 27.56 -2.40 -11.48
CA VAL A 239 28.82 -1.85 -10.91
C VAL A 239 28.73 -1.73 -9.38
N TRP A 240 27.55 -1.35 -8.88
CA TRP A 240 27.26 -1.30 -7.45
C TRP A 240 27.29 -2.68 -6.82
N GLU A 241 26.69 -3.68 -7.45
CA GLU A 241 26.71 -5.06 -6.97
C GLU A 241 28.13 -5.59 -6.80
N ARG A 242 28.97 -5.41 -7.83
CA ARG A 242 30.39 -5.75 -7.77
C ARG A 242 31.12 -4.98 -6.67
N TRP A 243 30.86 -3.68 -6.53
CA TRP A 243 31.46 -2.86 -5.49
C TRP A 243 31.10 -3.34 -4.08
N TYR A 244 29.82 -3.68 -3.84
CA TYR A 244 29.37 -4.20 -2.55
C TYR A 244 29.90 -5.58 -2.20
N GLN A 245 30.35 -6.35 -3.19
CA GLN A 245 31.03 -7.63 -2.97
C GLN A 245 32.49 -7.46 -2.54
N THR A 246 33.13 -6.32 -2.80
CA THR A 246 34.49 -6.04 -2.33
C THR A 246 34.58 -5.93 -0.79
N SER A 247 35.76 -6.19 -0.23
CA SER A 247 35.99 -6.05 1.22
C SER A 247 35.69 -4.64 1.75
N LEU A 248 36.01 -3.61 0.96
CA LEU A 248 35.71 -2.22 1.28
C LEU A 248 34.20 -1.96 1.26
N GLY A 249 33.50 -2.42 0.22
CA GLY A 249 32.04 -2.29 0.10
C GLY A 249 31.29 -2.96 1.24
N GLN A 250 31.73 -4.15 1.66
CA GLN A 250 31.17 -4.86 2.81
C GLN A 250 31.39 -4.10 4.13
N ARG A 251 32.60 -3.59 4.38
CA ARG A 251 32.93 -2.79 5.58
C ARG A 251 32.11 -1.50 5.64
N LEU A 252 32.00 -0.79 4.52
CA LEU A 252 31.19 0.43 4.43
C LEU A 252 29.70 0.13 4.62
N GLY A 253 29.19 -0.95 4.02
CA GLY A 253 27.81 -1.40 4.23
C GLY A 253 27.51 -1.70 5.70
N ALA A 254 28.42 -2.38 6.40
CA ALA A 254 28.29 -2.65 7.83
C ALA A 254 28.29 -1.35 8.66
N LEU A 255 29.16 -0.39 8.34
CA LEU A 255 29.20 0.92 9.00
C LEU A 255 27.91 1.71 8.77
N MET A 256 27.36 1.72 7.54
CA MET A 256 26.08 2.35 7.23
C MET A 256 24.94 1.73 8.04
N ALA A 257 24.89 0.40 8.10
CA ALA A 257 23.90 -0.32 8.90
C ALA A 257 24.00 0.04 10.39
N TYR A 258 25.22 0.09 10.94
CA TYR A 258 25.46 0.50 12.32
C TYR A 258 25.00 1.93 12.58
N LYS A 259 25.43 2.90 11.76
CA LYS A 259 25.03 4.32 11.88
C LYS A 259 23.53 4.51 11.73
N GLN A 260 22.88 3.77 10.82
CA GLN A 260 21.44 3.85 10.64
C GLN A 260 20.70 3.32 11.86
N ARG A 261 21.08 2.15 12.38
CA ARG A 261 20.48 1.61 13.63
C ARG A 261 20.61 2.61 14.78
N TYR A 262 21.76 3.24 14.94
CA TYR A 262 21.96 4.28 15.94
C TYR A 262 21.04 5.50 15.73
N ARG A 263 20.96 6.03 14.50
CA ARG A 263 20.03 7.13 14.15
C ARG A 263 18.58 6.78 14.42
N LEU A 264 18.16 5.56 14.08
CA LEU A 264 16.80 5.08 14.28
C LEU A 264 16.45 4.90 15.75
N LYS A 265 17.36 4.36 16.56
CA LYS A 265 17.20 4.27 18.01
C LYS A 265 17.00 5.65 18.64
N ASN A 266 17.81 6.63 18.25
CA ASN A 266 17.69 8.01 18.73
C ASN A 266 16.41 8.70 18.23
N TYR A 267 15.99 8.43 16.98
CA TYR A 267 14.75 8.96 16.44
C TYR A 267 13.52 8.38 17.15
N GLN A 268 13.50 7.08 17.40
CA GLN A 268 12.45 6.40 18.15
C GLN A 268 12.36 6.91 19.59
N ALA A 269 13.50 7.16 20.25
CA ALA A 269 13.53 7.76 21.58
C ALA A 269 12.95 9.19 21.60
N ARG A 270 13.17 9.98 20.54
CA ARG A 270 12.68 11.37 20.43
C ARG A 270 11.19 11.49 20.10
N ILE A 271 10.66 10.61 19.27
CA ILE A 271 9.25 10.63 18.82
C ILE A 271 8.31 10.11 19.93
N GLY A 272 8.83 9.45 20.96
CA GLY A 272 8.03 8.89 22.05
C GLY A 272 7.07 7.80 21.58
N LYS A 273 6.04 7.48 22.38
CA LYS A 273 5.00 6.49 22.06
C LYS A 273 3.99 6.95 20.98
N GLN A 274 4.07 8.18 20.50
CA GLN A 274 3.06 8.79 19.62
C GLN A 274 3.26 8.50 18.13
N GLY A 275 4.45 8.04 17.71
CA GLY A 275 4.73 7.65 16.33
C GLY A 275 5.14 6.19 16.22
N LEU A 276 4.56 5.46 15.26
CA LEU A 276 4.90 4.06 15.04
C LEU A 276 6.14 3.94 14.16
N VAL A 277 7.30 4.26 14.73
CA VAL A 277 8.57 3.86 14.15
C VAL A 277 8.85 2.42 14.59
N VAL A 278 8.47 1.45 13.76
CA VAL A 278 8.82 0.04 14.02
C VAL A 278 10.24 -0.17 13.54
N VAL A 279 11.16 -0.47 14.46
CA VAL A 279 12.54 -0.83 14.16
C VAL A 279 12.77 -2.26 14.64
N LYS A 280 12.46 -3.23 13.78
CA LYS A 280 12.82 -4.64 13.96
C LYS A 280 14.00 -4.99 13.01
N PRO A 281 14.77 -6.05 13.28
CA PRO A 281 15.89 -6.45 12.41
C PRO A 281 15.51 -6.63 10.92
N HIS A 282 14.30 -7.11 10.67
CA HIS A 282 13.78 -7.46 9.33
C HIS A 282 12.59 -6.59 8.88
N LEU A 283 12.23 -5.55 9.64
CA LEU A 283 11.11 -4.64 9.33
C LEU A 283 11.41 -3.23 9.85
N LEU A 284 11.40 -2.26 8.95
CA LEU A 284 11.37 -0.84 9.27
C LEU A 284 10.06 -0.22 8.77
N ARG A 285 9.39 0.55 9.62
CA ARG A 285 8.20 1.33 9.25
C ARG A 285 8.29 2.75 9.80
N PHE A 286 7.94 3.74 8.98
CA PHE A 286 8.18 5.16 9.26
C PHE A 286 6.92 6.03 9.30
N HIS A 287 5.75 5.44 9.54
CA HIS A 287 4.49 6.18 9.49
C HIS A 287 4.24 6.95 10.80
N VAL A 288 4.19 8.29 10.72
CA VAL A 288 3.92 9.18 11.85
C VAL A 288 2.98 10.30 11.40
N PRO A 289 1.82 10.51 12.07
CA PRO A 289 1.23 9.68 13.12
C PRO A 289 0.56 8.41 12.58
N ASP A 290 0.46 7.36 13.41
CA ASP A 290 -0.33 6.18 13.05
C ASP A 290 -1.82 6.43 13.31
N ARG A 291 -2.61 6.54 12.24
CA ARG A 291 -4.04 6.84 12.27
C ARG A 291 -4.94 5.60 12.20
N ARG A 292 -4.41 4.38 12.28
CA ARG A 292 -5.22 3.15 12.11
C ARG A 292 -6.33 3.00 13.14
N ALA A 293 -6.05 3.35 14.40
CA ALA A 293 -7.09 3.34 15.44
C ALA A 293 -8.20 4.35 15.14
N GLU A 294 -7.83 5.54 14.68
CA GLU A 294 -8.78 6.57 14.24
C GLU A 294 -9.63 6.08 13.06
N TYR A 295 -9.02 5.44 12.06
CA TYR A 295 -9.75 4.87 10.92
C TYR A 295 -10.70 3.73 11.33
N GLN A 296 -10.31 2.90 12.29
CA GLN A 296 -11.19 1.87 12.83
C GLN A 296 -12.43 2.49 13.50
N GLU A 297 -12.26 3.50 14.35
CA GLU A 297 -13.37 4.20 14.98
C GLU A 297 -14.27 4.93 13.97
N GLN A 298 -13.68 5.58 12.96
CA GLN A 298 -14.44 6.22 11.89
C GLN A 298 -15.24 5.20 11.07
N PHE A 299 -14.65 4.04 10.77
CA PHE A 299 -15.32 2.95 10.08
C PHE A 299 -16.53 2.45 10.90
N GLU A 300 -16.36 2.19 12.20
CA GLU A 300 -17.43 1.71 13.06
C GLU A 300 -18.58 2.72 13.19
N ARG A 301 -18.25 4.02 13.33
CA ARG A 301 -19.25 5.09 13.31
C ARG A 301 -20.01 5.11 11.98
N ARG A 302 -19.30 5.07 10.86
CA ARG A 302 -19.92 5.11 9.53
C ARG A 302 -20.76 3.87 9.25
N TRP A 303 -20.33 2.70 9.71
CA TRP A 303 -21.09 1.45 9.64
C TRP A 303 -22.45 1.58 10.31
N LYS A 304 -22.51 2.09 11.55
CA LYS A 304 -23.76 2.28 12.29
C LYS A 304 -24.73 3.19 11.55
N THR A 305 -24.26 4.31 10.99
CA THR A 305 -25.10 5.22 10.20
C THR A 305 -25.71 4.52 8.99
N VAL A 306 -24.93 3.71 8.25
CA VAL A 306 -25.44 2.98 7.08
C VAL A 306 -26.40 1.88 7.50
N GLU A 307 -26.16 1.21 8.62
CA GLU A 307 -27.05 0.19 9.17
C GLU A 307 -28.40 0.79 9.60
N GLU A 308 -28.40 1.98 10.22
CA GLU A 308 -29.61 2.73 10.57
C GLU A 308 -30.40 3.16 9.33
N LEU A 309 -29.73 3.63 8.27
CA LEU A 309 -30.38 3.97 6.99
C LEU A 309 -30.96 2.75 6.27
N ALA A 310 -30.49 1.54 6.59
CA ALA A 310 -30.94 0.30 5.95
C ALA A 310 -32.17 -0.33 6.62
N LEU A 311 -32.52 0.10 7.84
CA LEU A 311 -33.61 -0.50 8.63
C LEU A 311 -34.98 -0.16 8.08
#